data_AF-A0A7C3Y1T5-F1
#
_entry.id   AF-A0A7C3Y1T5-F1
#
_cell.length_a   1.000
_cell.length_b   1.000
_cell.length_c   1.000
_cell.angle_alpha   90.00
_cell.angle_beta   90.00
_cell.angle_gamma   90.00
#
_symmetry.space_group_name_H-M   'P 1'
#
loop_
_entity.id
_entity.type
_entity.pdbx_description
1 polymer ?
#
loop_
_entity_poly.entity_id
_entity_poly.type
_entity_poly.pdbx_seq_one_letter_code
_entity_poly.pdbx_strand_id
1 'polypeptide(L)' 'EENPRSLRKGDAGVVRIALDKPMVIERSSDIPELSRFAVRHGGQTIAAGICTDLVPLKS' A
#
# COMPACT_ATOMS: atom_id res chain seq x y z
N GLU A 1 19.08 -5.27 -2.72
CA GLU A 1 19.43 -4.10 -1.89
C GLU A 1 18.32 -3.93 -0.85
N GLU A 2 18.65 -3.63 0.40
CA GLU A 2 17.66 -3.62 1.49
C GLU A 2 16.75 -2.39 1.49
N ASN A 3 17.25 -1.22 1.04
CA ASN A 3 16.47 0.03 0.95
C ASN A 3 16.78 0.75 -0.37
N PRO A 4 16.27 0.25 -1.51
CA PRO A 4 16.51 0.88 -2.80
C PRO A 4 15.89 2.27 -2.85
N ARG A 5 16.53 3.20 -3.57
CA ARG A 5 16.01 4.57 -3.75
C ARG A 5 14.69 4.64 -4.51
N SER A 6 14.40 3.64 -5.35
CA SER A 6 13.19 3.58 -6.19
C SER A 6 12.90 2.15 -6.61
N LEU A 7 11.62 1.84 -6.81
CA LEU A 7 11.17 0.59 -7.45
C LEU A 7 10.89 0.84 -8.94
N ARG A 8 11.25 -0.10 -9.80
CA ARG A 8 10.96 -0.09 -11.23
C ARG A 8 9.85 -1.07 -11.55
N LYS A 9 9.34 -1.01 -12.79
CA LYS A 9 8.34 -1.98 -13.27
C LYS A 9 8.90 -3.41 -13.15
N GLY A 10 8.16 -4.27 -12.45
CA GLY A 10 8.53 -5.65 -12.19
C GLY A 10 9.13 -5.88 -10.81
N ASP A 11 9.57 -4.82 -10.13
CA ASP A 11 10.07 -4.92 -8.76
C ASP A 11 8.91 -5.07 -7.77
N ALA A 12 9.17 -5.78 -6.68
CA ALA A 12 8.29 -5.87 -5.53
C ALA A 12 9.06 -5.45 -4.28
N GLY A 13 8.36 -4.82 -3.33
CA GLY A 13 8.95 -4.38 -2.08
C GLY A 13 7.90 -4.01 -1.05
N VAL A 14 8.31 -3.98 0.21
CA VAL A 14 7.49 -3.45 1.30
C VAL A 14 7.72 -1.94 1.37
N VAL A 15 6.63 -1.18 1.33
CA VAL A 15 6.68 0.29 1.36
C VAL A 15 5.79 0.83 2.46
N ARG A 16 6.14 2.00 2.98
CA ARG A 16 5.27 2.77 3.87
C ARG A 16 4.51 3.81 3.05
N ILE A 17 3.19 3.80 3.15
CA ILE A 17 2.31 4.73 2.44
C ILE A 17 1.72 5.72 3.45
N ALA A 18 1.85 7.01 3.17
CA ALA A 18 1.12 8.06 3.88
C ALA A 18 -0.06 8.51 3.00
N LEU A 19 -1.22 8.67 3.60
CA LEU A 19 -2.44 9.06 2.90
C LEU A 19 -2.76 10.53 3.19
N ASP A 20 -3.19 11.26 2.17
CA ASP A 20 -3.59 12.67 2.31
C ASP A 20 -4.92 12.86 3.02
N LYS A 21 -5.75 11.80 3.06
CA LYS A 21 -7.08 11.79 3.69
C LYS A 21 -7.26 10.53 4.53
N PRO A 22 -8.05 10.59 5.62
CA PRO A 22 -8.44 9.41 6.37
C PRO A 22 -9.09 8.35 5.47
N MET A 23 -8.68 7.11 5.65
CA MET A 23 -9.16 5.97 4.88
C MET A 23 -9.21 4.74 5.79
N VAL A 24 -10.19 3.88 5.55
CA VAL A 24 -10.28 2.57 6.19
C VAL A 24 -9.53 1.55 5.35
N ILE A 25 -8.64 0.80 5.98
CA ILE A 25 -7.92 -0.33 5.40
C ILE A 25 -7.63 -1.32 6.53
N GLU A 26 -7.56 -2.61 6.22
CA GLU A 26 -7.30 -3.66 7.21
C GLU A 26 -6.07 -4.47 6.83
N ARG A 27 -5.43 -5.11 7.81
CA ARG A 27 -4.36 -6.07 7.54
C ARG A 27 -4.95 -7.30 6.83
N SER A 28 -4.17 -7.88 5.94
CA SER A 28 -4.59 -9.09 5.22
C SER A 28 -4.85 -10.30 6.12
N SER A 29 -4.27 -10.33 7.32
CA SER A 29 -4.53 -11.38 8.32
C SER A 29 -5.90 -11.24 8.99
N ASP A 30 -6.46 -10.02 8.98
CA ASP A 30 -7.63 -9.66 9.78
C ASP A 30 -8.88 -9.68 8.89
N ILE A 31 -8.89 -8.85 7.84
CA ILE A 31 -9.98 -8.81 6.84
C ILE A 31 -9.35 -8.77 5.43
N PRO A 32 -9.12 -9.93 4.79
CA PRO A 32 -8.44 -10.02 3.49
C PRO A 32 -9.05 -9.14 2.40
N GLU A 33 -10.37 -8.99 2.38
CA GLU A 33 -11.15 -8.21 1.40
C GLU A 33 -10.86 -6.71 1.48
N LEU A 34 -10.51 -6.19 2.66
CA LEU A 34 -10.19 -4.78 2.89
C LEU A 34 -8.68 -4.48 2.86
N SER A 35 -7.84 -5.47 2.56
CA SER A 35 -6.38 -5.33 2.56
C SER A 35 -5.78 -5.07 1.18
N ARG A 36 -6.48 -5.45 0.11
CA ARG A 36 -5.97 -5.38 -1.27
C ARG A 36 -6.32 -4.05 -1.92
N PHE A 37 -5.34 -3.43 -2.57
CA PHE A 37 -5.53 -2.14 -3.23
C PHE A 37 -4.76 -2.03 -4.55
N ALA A 38 -5.19 -1.09 -5.38
CA ALA A 38 -4.51 -0.69 -6.61
C ALA A 38 -4.01 0.76 -6.48
N VAL A 39 -2.76 1.00 -6.86
CA VAL A 39 -2.19 2.35 -6.93
C VAL A 39 -2.40 2.88 -8.34
N ARG A 40 -3.00 4.07 -8.46
CA ARG A 40 -3.36 4.66 -9.75
C ARG A 40 -2.77 6.05 -9.94
N HIS A 41 -2.32 6.34 -11.15
CA HIS A 41 -1.86 7.66 -11.58
C HIS A 41 -2.25 7.88 -13.04
N GLY A 42 -2.82 9.06 -13.37
CA GLY A 42 -3.24 9.36 -14.75
C GLY A 42 -4.24 8.37 -15.36
N GLY A 43 -5.11 7.77 -14.55
CA GLY A 43 -6.11 6.78 -15.00
C GLY A 43 -5.60 5.34 -15.13
N GLN A 44 -4.28 5.12 -15.06
CA GLN A 44 -3.67 3.79 -15.18
C GLN A 44 -3.33 3.20 -13.81
N THR A 45 -3.37 1.87 -13.69
CA THR A 45 -2.85 1.14 -12.54
C THR A 45 -1.33 1.00 -12.68
N ILE A 46 -0.59 1.55 -11.71
CA ILE A 46 0.88 1.56 -11.72
C ILE A 46 1.48 0.55 -10.74
N ALA A 47 0.71 0.11 -9.74
CA ALA A 47 1.08 -0.96 -8.81
C ALA A 47 -0.18 -1.60 -8.18
N ALA A 48 -0.01 -2.76 -7.59
CA ALA A 48 -1.01 -3.41 -6.74
C ALA A 48 -0.34 -3.84 -5.43
N GLY A 49 -1.10 -3.85 -4.34
CA GLY A 49 -0.56 -4.10 -3.01
C GLY A 49 -1.54 -4.78 -2.07
N ILE A 50 -0.97 -5.28 -0.98
CA ILE A 50 -1.67 -5.90 0.14
C ILE A 50 -1.17 -5.22 1.41
N CYS A 51 -2.09 -4.80 2.28
CA CYS A 51 -1.77 -4.23 3.58
C CYS A 51 -1.24 -5.31 4.53
N THR A 52 0.03 -5.19 4.92
CA THR A 52 0.69 -6.09 5.88
C THR A 52 0.70 -5.51 7.29
N ASP A 53 0.71 -4.19 7.43
CA ASP A 53 0.63 -3.47 8.70
C ASP A 53 0.01 -2.08 8.52
N LEU A 54 -0.53 -1.51 9.60
CA LEU A 54 -1.14 -0.17 9.59
C LEU A 54 -0.83 0.60 10.86
N VAL A 55 -0.78 1.93 10.73
CA VAL A 55 -0.71 2.85 11.86
C VAL A 55 -2.10 3.47 12.03
N PRO A 56 -2.81 3.21 13.15
CA PRO A 56 -4.12 3.78 13.38
C PRO A 56 -4.06 5.31 13.40
N LEU A 57 -5.08 5.94 12.81
CA LEU A 57 -5.25 7.39 12.94
C LEU A 57 -5.45 7.69 14.43
N LYS A 58 -4.58 8.53 15.00
CA LYS A 58 -4.75 9.01 16.37
C LYS A 58 -5.90 10.02 16.37
N SER A 59 -6.92 9.73 17.17
CA SER A 59 -8.01 10.65 17.51
C SER A 59 -7.52 11.80 18.39
#